data_AF-A0A8D8DH49-F1
#
_entry.id   AF-A0A8D8DH49-F1
#
_cell.length_a   1.000
_cell.length_b   1.000
_cell.length_c   1.000
_cell.angle_alpha   90.00
_cell.angle_beta   90.00
_cell.angle_gamma   90.00
#
_symmetry.space_group_name_H-M   'P 1'
#
loop_
_entity.id
_entity.type
_entity.pdbx_description
1 polymer ?
#
loop_
_entity_poly.entity_id
_entity_poly.type
_entity_poly.pdbx_seq_one_letter_code
_entity_poly.pdbx_strand_id
1 'polypeptide(L)'
;FSEDGKGDCCENDFDGDAVTDRIDNCPANRNIMESDFRNFTTVALDPEDDAQADPHWEILNDGAEIFQKFNSDPGLAVGRHKLEGVDFEGTFFIAPDPNDVVADDDFVGFVFGYLNERKFYVVSWKAKFQRYWREPRPVAKAGITLKLVNSTSGPGPKLRNALWNDESVEGETVKLWQSKKLGWKFDTAYRWKLMHRPAIGLIRFEL
;
A
#
# COMPACT_ATOMS: atom_id res chain seq x y z
N PHE A 1 -29.24 29.39 -13.94
CA PHE A 1 -27.90 29.33 -14.57
C PHE A 1 -27.10 30.46 -14.01
N SER A 2 -26.28 30.17 -13.01
CA SER A 2 -25.17 31.02 -12.60
C SER A 2 -24.25 31.31 -13.80
N GLU A 3 -23.67 32.51 -13.85
CA GLU A 3 -22.79 32.97 -14.94
C GLU A 3 -21.40 32.31 -14.92
N ASP A 4 -21.19 31.30 -14.06
CA ASP A 4 -19.93 30.58 -13.87
C ASP A 4 -19.83 29.28 -14.70
N GLY A 5 -20.88 28.94 -15.45
CA GLY A 5 -20.93 27.73 -16.28
C GLY A 5 -21.25 26.44 -15.51
N LYS A 6 -21.57 26.52 -14.22
CA LYS A 6 -22.08 25.40 -13.41
C LYS A 6 -23.61 25.44 -13.39
N GLY A 7 -24.25 24.28 -13.28
CA GLY A 7 -25.71 24.22 -13.12
C GLY A 7 -26.09 24.49 -11.66
N ASP A 8 -27.11 25.32 -11.42
CA ASP A 8 -27.59 25.65 -10.06
C ASP A 8 -27.91 24.39 -9.23
N CYS A 9 -28.31 23.28 -9.86
CA CYS A 9 -28.63 22.02 -9.19
C CYS A 9 -27.40 21.24 -8.66
N CYS A 10 -26.20 21.52 -9.15
CA CYS A 10 -24.96 20.85 -8.78
C CYS A 10 -23.90 21.83 -8.25
N GLU A 11 -24.32 23.06 -7.90
CA GLU A 11 -23.42 24.16 -7.57
C GLU A 11 -22.44 23.83 -6.44
N ASN A 12 -22.86 23.05 -5.44
CA ASN A 12 -22.05 22.70 -4.26
C ASN A 12 -21.87 21.19 -4.04
N ASP A 13 -22.50 20.36 -4.87
CA ASP A 13 -22.50 18.90 -4.80
C ASP A 13 -22.60 18.42 -6.25
N PHE A 14 -21.45 18.17 -6.86
CA PHE A 14 -21.34 17.94 -8.29
C PHE A 14 -21.86 16.56 -8.70
N ASP A 15 -21.75 15.55 -7.85
CA ASP A 15 -22.18 14.18 -8.13
C ASP A 15 -23.49 13.77 -7.44
N GLY A 16 -24.03 14.63 -6.57
CA GLY A 16 -25.33 14.50 -5.94
C GLY A 16 -25.35 13.51 -4.78
N ASP A 17 -24.22 13.26 -4.13
CA ASP A 17 -24.08 12.29 -3.06
C ASP A 17 -24.46 12.82 -1.67
N ALA A 18 -24.84 14.10 -1.59
CA ALA A 18 -25.18 14.85 -0.38
C ALA A 18 -23.99 15.25 0.50
N VAL A 19 -22.76 15.11 0.00
CA VAL A 19 -21.53 15.67 0.57
C VAL A 19 -21.10 16.87 -0.29
N THR A 20 -20.66 17.95 0.36
CA THR A 20 -20.25 19.15 -0.37
C THR A 20 -18.91 18.93 -1.05
N ASP A 21 -18.74 19.40 -2.30
CA ASP A 21 -17.52 19.30 -3.11
C ASP A 21 -16.22 19.69 -2.34
N ARG A 22 -16.33 20.59 -1.35
CA ARG A 22 -15.20 21.09 -0.55
C ARG A 22 -14.64 20.05 0.43
N ILE A 23 -15.46 19.11 0.90
CA ILE A 23 -15.08 18.10 1.90
C ILE A 23 -15.21 16.66 1.36
N ASP A 24 -15.73 16.51 0.15
CA ASP A 24 -15.76 15.26 -0.58
C ASP A 24 -14.37 14.95 -1.16
N ASN A 25 -13.87 13.75 -0.87
CA ASN A 25 -12.61 13.26 -1.40
C ASN A 25 -12.67 12.96 -2.90
N CYS A 26 -13.85 12.66 -3.46
CA CYS A 26 -14.05 12.44 -4.89
C CYS A 26 -15.31 13.16 -5.42
N PRO A 27 -15.31 14.51 -5.54
CA PRO A 27 -16.48 15.33 -5.93
C PRO A 27 -17.15 15.00 -7.28
N ALA A 28 -16.55 14.11 -8.07
CA ALA A 28 -17.09 13.66 -9.36
C ALA A 28 -17.44 12.16 -9.35
N ASN A 29 -17.56 11.54 -8.17
CA ASN A 29 -17.87 10.14 -7.99
C ASN A 29 -18.71 9.90 -6.73
N ARG A 30 -20.02 9.84 -6.96
CA ARG A 30 -21.08 9.65 -5.96
C ARG A 30 -20.94 8.43 -5.03
N ASN A 31 -20.02 7.51 -5.33
CA ASN A 31 -19.83 6.29 -4.56
C ASN A 31 -18.68 6.39 -3.54
N ILE A 32 -17.92 7.48 -3.52
CA ILE A 32 -16.70 7.62 -2.71
C ILE A 32 -16.63 9.02 -2.10
N MET A 33 -17.20 9.18 -0.91
CA MET A 33 -17.20 10.46 -0.18
C MET A 33 -15.94 10.68 0.67
N GLU A 34 -15.46 9.58 1.27
CA GLU A 34 -14.44 9.62 2.32
C GLU A 34 -13.45 8.45 2.20
N SER A 35 -12.33 8.56 2.90
CA SER A 35 -11.37 7.46 3.03
C SER A 35 -11.88 6.46 4.06
N ASP A 36 -12.38 5.31 3.61
CA ASP A 36 -12.91 4.26 4.49
C ASP A 36 -12.35 2.87 4.11
N PHE A 37 -11.49 2.34 4.98
CA PHE A 37 -10.94 0.98 4.89
C PHE A 37 -11.63 -0.03 5.84
N ARG A 38 -12.75 0.30 6.50
CA ARG A 38 -13.47 -0.63 7.42
C ARG A 38 -13.93 -1.91 6.73
N ASN A 39 -14.08 -1.86 5.42
CA ASN A 39 -14.31 -3.06 4.64
C ASN A 39 -13.25 -3.18 3.57
N PHE A 40 -12.35 -4.11 3.84
CA PHE A 40 -11.19 -4.45 3.05
C PHE A 40 -11.21 -5.95 2.79
N THR A 41 -10.49 -6.37 1.75
CA THR A 41 -10.19 -7.78 1.51
C THR A 41 -8.77 -8.06 1.96
N THR A 42 -8.59 -9.14 2.73
CA THR A 42 -7.27 -9.64 3.06
C THR A 42 -6.76 -10.54 1.93
N VAL A 43 -5.53 -10.31 1.48
CA VAL A 43 -4.88 -11.09 0.42
C VAL A 43 -3.60 -11.69 0.97
N ALA A 44 -3.54 -13.02 1.09
CA ALA A 44 -2.31 -13.75 1.40
C ALA A 44 -1.45 -13.84 0.14
N LEU A 45 -0.18 -13.41 0.21
CA LEU A 45 0.75 -13.43 -0.92
C LEU A 45 1.66 -14.67 -0.91
N ASP A 46 1.63 -15.47 0.16
CA ASP A 46 2.18 -16.82 0.22
C ASP A 46 1.27 -17.74 1.03
N PRO A 47 0.15 -18.24 0.46
CA PRO A 47 -0.77 -19.12 1.19
C PRO A 47 -0.24 -20.56 1.36
N GLU A 48 0.94 -20.87 0.82
CA GLU A 48 1.57 -22.19 0.92
C GLU A 48 2.47 -22.31 2.16
N ASP A 49 2.95 -21.20 2.70
CA ASP A 49 3.80 -21.19 3.90
C ASP A 49 2.92 -21.22 5.15
N ASP A 50 3.34 -22.01 6.15
CA ASP A 50 2.72 -22.10 7.47
C ASP A 50 3.68 -21.64 8.58
N ALA A 51 4.82 -21.06 8.18
CA ALA A 51 5.88 -20.66 9.08
C ALA A 51 5.53 -19.44 9.94
N GLN A 52 4.69 -18.55 9.43
CA GLN A 52 4.22 -17.36 10.13
C GLN A 52 2.69 -17.34 10.10
N ALA A 53 2.09 -16.58 11.01
CA ALA A 53 0.64 -16.42 11.00
C ALA A 53 0.21 -15.50 9.84
N ASP A 54 -1.03 -15.60 9.41
CA ASP A 54 -1.63 -14.59 8.53
C ASP A 54 -1.63 -13.20 9.21
N PRO A 55 -1.54 -12.10 8.45
CA PRO A 55 -1.62 -10.77 9.03
C PRO A 55 -2.96 -10.52 9.73
N HIS A 56 -2.91 -9.95 10.95
CA HIS A 56 -4.08 -9.48 11.66
C HIS A 56 -4.21 -7.97 11.54
N TRP A 57 -5.27 -7.53 10.87
CA TRP A 57 -5.57 -6.13 10.60
C TRP A 57 -6.66 -5.62 11.54
N GLU A 58 -6.38 -4.52 12.23
CA GLU A 58 -7.36 -3.77 13.02
C GLU A 58 -7.61 -2.43 12.33
N ILE A 59 -8.88 -2.10 12.11
CA ILE A 59 -9.27 -0.83 11.49
C ILE A 59 -9.75 0.13 12.59
N LEU A 60 -9.13 1.30 12.62
CA LEU A 60 -9.35 2.34 13.61
C LEU A 60 -9.72 3.65 12.89
N ASN A 61 -10.04 4.69 13.66
CA ASN A 61 -10.33 6.03 13.16
C ASN A 61 -11.33 6.03 11.98
N ASP A 62 -12.46 5.34 12.16
CA ASP A 62 -13.52 5.20 11.15
C ASP A 62 -13.08 4.76 9.75
N GLY A 63 -12.01 3.97 9.67
CA GLY A 63 -11.48 3.49 8.39
C GLY A 63 -10.27 4.24 7.87
N ALA A 64 -9.83 5.29 8.57
CA ALA A 64 -8.67 6.08 8.17
C ALA A 64 -7.35 5.63 8.83
N GLU A 65 -7.38 4.63 9.72
CA GLU A 65 -6.19 4.04 10.33
C GLU A 65 -6.26 2.51 10.26
N ILE A 66 -5.13 1.89 9.88
CA ILE A 66 -4.97 0.44 9.80
C ILE A 66 -3.77 0.06 10.67
N PHE A 67 -4.00 -0.82 11.64
CA PHE A 67 -2.98 -1.38 12.50
C PHE A 67 -2.77 -2.86 12.16
N GLN A 68 -1.51 -3.28 11.99
CA GLN A 68 -1.13 -4.67 11.76
C GLN A 68 -0.36 -5.17 12.99
N LYS A 69 -0.78 -6.31 13.54
CA LYS A 69 -0.36 -6.75 14.88
C LYS A 69 0.72 -7.82 14.92
N PHE A 70 0.82 -8.67 13.90
CA PHE A 70 1.60 -9.90 13.98
C PHE A 70 2.84 -9.86 13.09
N ASN A 71 3.92 -10.48 13.53
CA ASN A 71 4.97 -10.88 12.60
C ASN A 71 4.42 -12.00 11.69
N SER A 72 4.04 -11.62 10.47
CA SER A 72 3.20 -12.44 9.59
C SER A 72 3.87 -12.75 8.26
N ASP A 73 3.32 -13.74 7.56
CA ASP A 73 3.56 -13.90 6.13
C ASP A 73 3.14 -12.64 5.35
N PRO A 74 3.67 -12.41 4.13
CA PRO A 74 3.30 -11.23 3.36
C PRO A 74 1.81 -11.26 3.02
N GLY A 75 1.12 -10.17 3.34
CA GLY A 75 -0.27 -9.99 2.95
C GLY A 75 -0.68 -8.54 2.82
N LEU A 76 -1.85 -8.33 2.23
CA LEU A 76 -2.40 -7.02 1.92
C LEU A 76 -3.78 -6.87 2.57
N ALA A 77 -4.07 -5.66 3.06
CA ALA A 77 -5.44 -5.19 3.29
C ALA A 77 -5.83 -4.24 2.15
N VAL A 78 -6.73 -4.68 1.27
CA VAL A 78 -7.12 -3.92 0.07
C VAL A 78 -8.53 -3.37 0.22
N GLY A 79 -8.66 -2.03 0.20
CA GLY A 79 -9.95 -1.34 0.22
C GLY A 79 -10.80 -1.65 -1.02
N ARG A 80 -12.11 -1.43 -0.91
CA ARG A 80 -13.08 -1.74 -1.99
C ARG A 80 -13.12 -0.69 -3.10
N HIS A 81 -12.77 0.55 -2.77
CA HIS A 81 -12.80 1.66 -3.71
C HIS A 81 -11.77 1.46 -4.82
N LYS A 82 -12.20 1.67 -6.06
CA LYS A 82 -11.36 1.61 -7.25
C LYS A 82 -11.21 3.02 -7.79
N LEU A 83 -9.96 3.45 -7.94
CA LEU A 83 -9.61 4.79 -8.38
C LEU A 83 -8.67 4.68 -9.60
N GLU A 84 -8.86 5.55 -10.58
CA GLU A 84 -7.93 5.67 -11.69
C GLU A 84 -6.74 6.56 -11.30
N GLY A 85 -6.90 7.87 -11.41
CA GLY A 85 -5.98 8.86 -10.85
C GLY A 85 -6.25 9.04 -9.36
N VAL A 86 -5.20 8.98 -8.54
CA VAL A 86 -5.33 9.11 -7.09
C VAL A 86 -4.16 9.87 -6.50
N ASP A 87 -4.46 10.75 -5.54
CA ASP A 87 -3.51 11.20 -4.55
C ASP A 87 -3.82 10.45 -3.25
N PHE A 88 -2.85 9.67 -2.77
CA PHE A 88 -3.00 8.84 -1.58
C PHE A 88 -1.92 9.22 -0.60
N GLU A 89 -2.28 9.46 0.66
CA GLU A 89 -1.34 9.83 1.70
C GLU A 89 -1.70 9.16 3.02
N GLY A 90 -0.69 9.00 3.86
CA GLY A 90 -0.84 8.35 5.15
C GLY A 90 0.41 8.53 5.99
N THR A 91 0.39 7.98 7.19
CA THR A 91 1.51 8.04 8.12
C THR A 91 1.95 6.62 8.46
N PHE A 92 3.21 6.31 8.24
CA PHE A 92 3.81 5.11 8.82
C PHE A 92 4.24 5.41 10.25
N PHE A 93 3.91 4.50 11.16
CA PHE A 93 4.42 4.47 12.52
C PHE A 93 4.63 3.02 12.92
N ILE A 94 5.86 2.65 13.25
CA ILE A 94 6.21 1.29 13.65
C ILE A 94 6.56 1.36 15.14
N ALA A 95 5.77 0.69 15.96
CA ALA A 95 6.04 0.51 17.39
C ALA A 95 6.78 -0.82 17.61
N PRO A 96 7.68 -0.91 18.60
CA PRO A 96 8.27 -2.19 18.97
C PRO A 96 7.20 -3.12 19.58
N ASP A 97 7.21 -4.41 19.23
CA ASP A 97 6.38 -5.39 19.93
C ASP A 97 7.02 -5.69 21.31
N PRO A 98 6.30 -5.46 22.43
CA PRO A 98 6.85 -5.75 23.77
C PRO A 98 7.12 -7.25 24.01
N ASN A 99 6.59 -8.14 23.17
CA ASN A 99 6.80 -9.59 23.25
C ASN A 99 8.00 -10.06 22.41
N ASP A 100 8.56 -9.21 21.55
CA ASP A 100 9.70 -9.56 20.74
C ASP A 100 10.97 -9.70 21.59
N VAL A 101 11.58 -10.89 21.53
CA VAL A 101 12.90 -11.12 22.14
C VAL A 101 14.00 -10.39 21.34
N VAL A 102 13.80 -10.25 20.03
CA VAL A 102 14.67 -9.51 19.12
C VAL A 102 13.76 -8.61 18.28
N ALA A 103 14.00 -7.30 18.33
CA ALA A 103 13.20 -6.34 17.58
C ALA A 103 13.27 -6.63 16.07
N ASP A 104 12.11 -6.75 15.45
CA ASP A 104 11.98 -6.96 14.01
C ASP A 104 12.47 -5.74 13.21
N ASP A 105 12.87 -5.94 11.96
CA ASP A 105 13.32 -4.92 11.03
C ASP A 105 12.79 -5.10 9.60
N ASP A 106 11.72 -5.87 9.45
CA ASP A 106 11.07 -6.25 8.19
C ASP A 106 10.24 -5.13 7.53
N PHE A 107 9.40 -5.54 6.58
CA PHE A 107 8.76 -4.65 5.62
C PHE A 107 7.46 -4.06 6.15
N VAL A 108 7.29 -2.76 5.94
CA VAL A 108 5.99 -2.08 5.94
C VAL A 108 5.78 -1.43 4.57
N GLY A 109 4.53 -1.17 4.19
CA GLY A 109 4.26 -0.58 2.89
C GLY A 109 2.79 -0.33 2.61
N PHE A 110 2.50 0.04 1.39
CA PHE A 110 1.15 0.08 0.85
C PHE A 110 1.17 -0.30 -0.63
N VAL A 111 -0.01 -0.67 -1.14
CA VAL A 111 -0.23 -0.98 -2.56
C VAL A 111 -1.15 0.04 -3.20
N PHE A 112 -1.03 0.21 -4.51
CA PHE A 112 -1.94 1.04 -5.31
C PHE A 112 -2.04 0.47 -6.72
N GLY A 113 -3.08 0.89 -7.46
CA GLY A 113 -3.36 0.32 -8.78
C GLY A 113 -3.57 -1.20 -8.74
N TYR A 114 -4.15 -1.70 -7.64
CA TYR A 114 -4.40 -3.12 -7.44
C TYR A 114 -5.52 -3.60 -8.37
N LEU A 115 -5.20 -4.58 -9.22
CA LEU A 115 -6.18 -5.23 -10.09
C LEU A 115 -6.54 -6.61 -9.57
N ASN A 116 -5.54 -7.37 -9.11
CA ASN A 116 -5.65 -8.69 -8.50
C ASN A 116 -4.33 -9.04 -7.80
N GLU A 117 -4.27 -10.22 -7.19
CA GLU A 117 -3.14 -10.75 -6.41
C GLU A 117 -1.86 -10.98 -7.23
N ARG A 118 -1.89 -10.69 -8.53
CA ARG A 118 -0.77 -10.80 -9.47
C ARG A 118 -0.36 -9.47 -10.09
N LYS A 119 -1.20 -8.44 -9.98
CA LYS A 119 -1.06 -7.16 -10.70
C LYS A 119 -1.39 -5.99 -9.82
N PHE A 120 -0.34 -5.35 -9.31
CA PHE A 120 -0.42 -4.17 -8.45
C PHE A 120 0.93 -3.44 -8.40
N TYR A 121 0.93 -2.18 -7.98
CA TYR A 121 2.14 -1.49 -7.56
C TYR A 121 2.30 -1.60 -6.05
N VAL A 122 3.54 -1.70 -5.57
CA VAL A 122 3.85 -1.75 -4.15
C VAL A 122 4.97 -0.78 -3.81
N VAL A 123 4.75 0.02 -2.78
CA VAL A 123 5.79 0.74 -2.06
C VAL A 123 6.08 -0.05 -0.80
N SER A 124 7.31 -0.52 -0.64
CA SER A 124 7.74 -1.29 0.52
C SER A 124 8.96 -0.63 1.16
N TRP A 125 9.07 -0.71 2.48
CA TRP A 125 10.11 -0.06 3.26
C TRP A 125 10.64 -0.99 4.35
N LYS A 126 11.93 -1.30 4.29
CA LYS A 126 12.62 -2.14 5.28
C LYS A 126 13.54 -1.31 6.17
N ALA A 127 13.64 -1.67 7.45
CA ALA A 127 14.53 -0.98 8.40
C ALA A 127 16.00 -1.31 8.19
N LYS A 128 16.36 -2.59 8.00
CA LYS A 128 17.75 -3.01 7.88
C LYS A 128 18.00 -3.92 6.69
N PHE A 129 19.27 -4.13 6.40
CA PHE A 129 19.68 -5.12 5.41
C PHE A 129 19.46 -6.53 5.94
N GLN A 130 18.87 -7.40 5.11
CA GLN A 130 18.72 -8.82 5.45
C GLN A 130 18.74 -9.69 4.20
N ARG A 131 19.37 -10.85 4.32
CA ARG A 131 19.20 -11.96 3.38
C ARG A 131 18.10 -12.85 3.90
N TYR A 132 17.17 -13.23 3.02
CA TYR A 132 16.10 -14.14 3.38
C TYR A 132 16.66 -15.46 3.93
N TRP A 133 15.93 -16.08 4.86
CA TRP A 133 16.44 -17.22 5.63
C TRP A 133 16.36 -18.56 4.90
N ARG A 134 15.44 -18.70 3.92
CA ARG A 134 15.28 -19.91 3.08
C ARG A 134 15.91 -19.72 1.71
N GLU A 135 16.27 -20.82 1.04
CA GLU A 135 16.68 -20.80 -0.37
C GLU A 135 15.46 -20.67 -1.31
N PRO A 136 15.58 -19.93 -2.44
CA PRO A 136 16.65 -18.99 -2.74
C PRO A 136 16.68 -17.84 -1.73
N ARG A 137 17.86 -17.29 -1.40
CA ARG A 137 18.03 -16.22 -0.38
C ARG A 137 18.07 -14.80 -1.01
N PRO A 138 16.92 -14.20 -1.38
CA PRO A 138 16.88 -12.84 -1.91
C PRO A 138 17.43 -11.84 -0.88
N VAL A 139 17.90 -10.71 -1.42
CA VAL A 139 18.55 -9.67 -0.63
C VAL A 139 17.60 -8.47 -0.54
N ALA A 140 17.32 -8.03 0.69
CA ALA A 140 16.61 -6.79 0.95
C ALA A 140 17.57 -5.80 1.63
N LYS A 141 17.69 -4.58 1.09
CA LYS A 141 18.42 -3.48 1.75
C LYS A 141 17.45 -2.62 2.56
N ALA A 142 17.99 -1.92 3.56
CA ALA A 142 17.26 -0.83 4.20
C ALA A 142 16.80 0.21 3.16
N GLY A 143 15.64 0.80 3.37
CA GLY A 143 15.08 1.84 2.51
C GLY A 143 13.84 1.44 1.73
N ILE A 144 13.26 2.44 1.09
CA ILE A 144 12.02 2.32 0.33
C ILE A 144 12.32 1.79 -1.08
N THR A 145 11.49 0.87 -1.55
CA THR A 145 11.46 0.42 -2.95
C THR A 145 10.05 0.59 -3.51
N LEU A 146 9.97 1.01 -4.77
CA LEU A 146 8.75 1.02 -5.56
C LEU A 146 8.88 -0.07 -6.63
N LYS A 147 7.93 -1.00 -6.66
CA LYS A 147 7.89 -2.10 -7.64
C LYS A 147 6.55 -2.18 -8.34
N LEU A 148 6.59 -2.61 -9.59
CA LEU A 148 5.44 -3.19 -10.28
C LEU A 148 5.45 -4.70 -10.03
N VAL A 149 4.36 -5.23 -9.53
CA VAL A 149 4.07 -6.67 -9.51
C VAL A 149 3.26 -7.00 -10.75
N ASN A 150 3.80 -7.89 -11.58
CA ASN A 150 3.12 -8.43 -12.75
C ASN A 150 3.49 -9.92 -12.85
N SER A 151 2.94 -10.67 -11.89
CA SER A 151 3.37 -12.03 -11.57
C SER A 151 2.72 -13.08 -12.45
N THR A 152 3.55 -13.95 -13.01
CA THR A 152 3.15 -15.13 -13.77
C THR A 152 2.81 -16.30 -12.85
N SER A 153 3.46 -16.44 -11.70
CA SER A 153 3.19 -17.52 -10.75
C SER A 153 2.03 -17.22 -9.79
N GLY A 154 1.90 -15.96 -9.35
CA GLY A 154 0.91 -15.50 -8.37
C GLY A 154 1.32 -15.77 -6.94
N PRO A 155 0.38 -15.68 -5.98
CA PRO A 155 0.67 -15.94 -4.56
C PRO A 155 1.36 -17.29 -4.36
N GLY A 156 2.42 -17.27 -3.58
CA GLY A 156 3.28 -18.41 -3.32
C GLY A 156 4.76 -18.03 -3.15
N PRO A 157 5.65 -19.02 -2.99
CA PRO A 157 7.05 -18.79 -2.62
C PRO A 157 7.84 -17.95 -3.64
N LYS A 158 7.50 -18.04 -4.93
CA LYS A 158 8.16 -17.25 -6.00
C LYS A 158 7.86 -15.77 -5.85
N LEU A 159 6.57 -15.41 -5.71
CA LEU A 159 6.17 -14.02 -5.53
C LEU A 159 6.65 -13.48 -4.19
N ARG A 160 6.56 -14.24 -3.09
CA ARG A 160 7.15 -13.88 -1.79
C ARG A 160 8.62 -13.48 -1.91
N ASN A 161 9.42 -14.35 -2.52
CA ASN A 161 10.86 -14.10 -2.66
C ASN A 161 11.14 -12.90 -3.58
N ALA A 162 10.33 -12.68 -4.61
CA ALA A 162 10.45 -11.52 -5.52
C ALA A 162 10.03 -10.19 -4.86
N LEU A 163 9.07 -10.22 -3.93
CA LEU A 163 8.70 -9.08 -3.10
C LEU A 163 9.82 -8.71 -2.13
N TRP A 164 10.48 -9.70 -1.54
CA TRP A 164 11.66 -9.50 -0.68
C TRP A 164 12.87 -8.95 -1.44
N ASN A 165 13.12 -9.43 -2.66
CA ASN A 165 14.34 -9.12 -3.41
C ASN A 165 14.42 -7.67 -3.90
N ASP A 166 15.50 -6.95 -3.60
CA ASP A 166 15.74 -5.57 -4.06
C ASP A 166 15.69 -5.41 -5.60
N GLU A 167 16.09 -6.44 -6.35
CA GLU A 167 16.19 -6.38 -7.80
C GLU A 167 14.94 -6.92 -8.49
N SER A 168 14.73 -6.52 -9.75
CA SER A 168 13.68 -7.08 -10.59
C SER A 168 13.84 -8.60 -10.70
N VAL A 169 12.73 -9.32 -10.64
CA VAL A 169 12.67 -10.77 -10.81
C VAL A 169 11.81 -11.07 -12.04
N GLU A 170 12.42 -11.70 -13.03
CA GLU A 170 11.77 -12.01 -14.31
C GLU A 170 10.47 -12.79 -14.08
N GLY A 171 9.39 -12.33 -14.73
CA GLY A 171 8.06 -12.93 -14.60
C GLY A 171 7.35 -12.67 -13.26
N GLU A 172 7.92 -11.89 -12.35
CA GLU A 172 7.35 -11.61 -11.03
C GLU A 172 7.24 -10.11 -10.72
N THR A 173 8.38 -9.42 -10.61
CA THR A 173 8.44 -8.03 -10.15
C THR A 173 9.44 -7.19 -10.97
N VAL A 174 9.11 -5.92 -11.16
CA VAL A 174 10.00 -4.93 -11.78
C VAL A 174 10.25 -3.81 -10.77
N LYS A 175 11.52 -3.61 -10.37
CA LYS A 175 11.90 -2.44 -9.58
C LYS A 175 11.83 -1.19 -10.45
N LEU A 176 11.03 -0.22 -10.02
CA LEU A 176 10.87 1.08 -10.67
C LEU A 176 11.79 2.13 -10.03
N TRP A 177 11.94 2.07 -8.70
CA TRP A 177 12.74 3.02 -7.95
C TRP A 177 13.19 2.47 -6.59
N GLN A 178 14.29 3.01 -6.06
CA GLN A 178 14.78 2.74 -4.70
C GLN A 178 15.38 4.02 -4.09
N SER A 179 15.09 4.25 -2.80
CA SER A 179 15.61 5.38 -2.02
C SER A 179 17.11 5.25 -1.69
N LYS A 180 17.70 6.31 -1.09
CA LYS A 180 19.12 6.35 -0.64
C LYS A 180 19.43 5.46 0.58
N LYS A 181 18.71 4.35 0.76
CA LYS A 181 18.91 3.31 1.80
C LYS A 181 18.68 3.73 3.25
N LEU A 182 17.77 4.66 3.51
CA LEU A 182 17.37 5.01 4.87
C LEU A 182 16.20 4.13 5.32
N GLY A 183 16.45 3.22 6.26
CA GLY A 183 15.39 2.42 6.88
C GLY A 183 14.52 3.22 7.83
N TRP A 184 13.33 2.70 8.13
CA TRP A 184 12.46 3.25 9.16
C TRP A 184 13.09 3.06 10.56
N LYS A 185 12.62 3.85 11.51
CA LYS A 185 12.98 3.76 12.92
C LYS A 185 11.71 3.57 13.75
N PHE A 186 11.84 2.81 14.84
CA PHE A 186 10.78 2.70 15.82
C PHE A 186 10.35 4.06 16.36
N ASP A 187 9.10 4.14 16.79
CA ASP A 187 8.49 5.29 17.46
C ASP A 187 8.68 6.62 16.70
N THR A 188 8.75 6.53 15.37
CA THR A 188 8.94 7.67 14.48
C THR A 188 7.81 7.70 13.45
N ALA A 189 7.10 8.83 13.39
CA ALA A 189 6.05 9.05 12.41
C ALA A 189 6.63 9.57 11.08
N TYR A 190 6.26 8.93 9.98
CA TYR A 190 6.66 9.34 8.63
C TYR A 190 5.43 9.55 7.76
N ARG A 191 5.18 10.79 7.33
CA ARG A 191 4.07 11.13 6.43
C ARG A 191 4.51 10.88 5.00
N TRP A 192 3.81 9.99 4.30
CA TRP A 192 4.06 9.73 2.89
C TRP A 192 2.95 10.31 2.02
N LYS A 193 3.29 10.63 0.77
CA LYS A 193 2.36 11.06 -0.27
C LYS A 193 2.68 10.34 -1.58
N LEU A 194 1.63 9.84 -2.21
CA LEU A 194 1.64 9.21 -3.52
C LEU A 194 0.75 10.03 -4.45
N MET A 195 1.28 10.36 -5.63
CA MET A 195 0.51 10.84 -6.76
C MET A 195 0.61 9.81 -7.89
N HIS A 196 -0.53 9.27 -8.31
CA HIS A 196 -0.61 8.32 -9.42
C HIS A 196 -1.57 8.85 -10.50
N ARG A 197 -1.10 8.94 -11.75
CA ARG A 197 -1.91 9.33 -12.92
C ARG A 197 -1.71 8.29 -14.04
N PRO A 198 -2.52 7.21 -14.07
CA PRO A 198 -2.36 6.13 -15.05
C PRO A 198 -2.39 6.59 -16.51
N ALA A 199 -3.22 7.58 -16.83
CA ALA A 199 -3.40 8.09 -18.20
C ALA A 199 -2.10 8.60 -18.86
N ILE A 200 -1.12 9.02 -18.05
CA ILE A 200 0.19 9.49 -18.51
C ILE A 200 1.36 8.68 -17.89
N GLY A 201 1.05 7.60 -17.16
CA GLY A 201 2.05 6.77 -16.49
C GLY A 201 2.84 7.46 -15.36
N LEU A 202 2.32 8.56 -14.79
CA LEU A 202 3.01 9.29 -13.74
C LEU A 202 2.82 8.58 -12.39
N ILE A 203 3.94 8.26 -11.73
CA ILE A 203 4.01 7.87 -10.32
C ILE A 203 5.01 8.80 -9.64
N ARG A 204 4.59 9.49 -8.58
CA ARG A 204 5.46 10.30 -7.72
C ARG A 204 5.21 9.92 -6.26
N PHE A 205 6.28 9.59 -5.57
CA PHE A 205 6.26 9.20 -4.17
C PHE A 205 7.16 10.13 -3.36
N GLU A 206 6.67 10.58 -2.21
CA GLU A 206 7.36 11.43 -1.25
C GLU A 206 7.21 10.84 0.16
N LEU A 207 8.28 10.88 0.94
CA LEU A 207 8.34 10.51 2.36
C LEU A 207 9.01 11.63 3.15
#